data_AF-A0A960PS24-F1
#
_entry.id   AF-A0A960PS24-F1
#
_cell.length_a   1.000
_cell.length_b   1.000
_cell.length_c   1.000
_cell.angle_alpha   90.00
_cell.angle_beta   90.00
_cell.angle_gamma   90.00
#
_symmetry.space_group_name_H-M   'P 1'
#
loop_
_entity.id
_entity.type
_entity.pdbx_description
1 polymer ?
#
loop_
_entity_poly.entity_id
_entity_poly.type
_entity_poly.pdbx_seq_one_letter_code
_entity_poly.pdbx_strand_id
1 'polypeptide(L)'
;MKIIKRLRRRRTRSWPAAAVLVATALIGGPASAATFTVDQTGDSGSGSLRQAILDANGTTALDTIEFDIPGGGPFVIQPSSALPAVSQPVVIDGTTQPGYAGVPIIVLDGSGAGASA
;
A
#
# COMPACT_ATOMS: atom_id res chain seq x y z
N MET A 1 20.44 30.32 -50.25
CA MET A 1 19.15 29.81 -49.73
C MET A 1 19.46 28.83 -48.60
N LYS A 2 18.99 29.13 -47.37
CA LYS A 2 18.83 28.27 -46.16
C LYS A 2 19.97 27.29 -45.79
N ILE A 3 20.84 27.63 -44.82
CA ILE A 3 20.75 27.30 -43.35
C ILE A 3 21.12 25.80 -43.17
N ILE A 4 22.05 25.33 -42.34
CA ILE A 4 22.20 25.44 -40.87
C ILE A 4 23.60 24.91 -40.47
N LYS A 5 24.20 25.48 -39.42
CA LYS A 5 25.60 25.26 -38.98
C LYS A 5 25.80 24.01 -38.11
N ARG A 6 26.82 23.24 -38.51
CA ARG A 6 27.85 22.48 -37.76
C ARG A 6 27.62 22.13 -36.26
N LEU A 7 27.59 20.81 -36.07
CA LEU A 7 28.48 19.98 -35.24
C LEU A 7 28.35 19.97 -33.70
N ARG A 8 27.89 18.79 -33.23
CA ARG A 8 28.19 18.09 -31.96
C ARG A 8 29.39 18.62 -31.17
N ARG A 9 29.23 18.67 -29.84
CA ARG A 9 30.13 17.97 -28.89
C ARG A 9 29.46 17.82 -27.51
N ARG A 10 29.51 16.59 -27.01
CA ARG A 10 29.07 16.15 -25.68
C ARG A 10 30.14 16.46 -24.63
N ARG A 11 29.69 16.39 -23.37
CA ARG A 11 30.41 16.01 -22.13
C ARG A 11 31.15 17.09 -21.33
N THR A 12 30.69 17.17 -20.07
CA THR A 12 31.41 17.33 -18.79
C THR A 12 32.25 18.58 -18.60
N ARG A 13 31.81 19.45 -17.68
CA ARG A 13 32.68 20.30 -16.86
C ARG A 13 31.99 20.62 -15.54
N SER A 14 32.33 19.79 -14.56
CA SER A 14 32.41 20.05 -13.13
C SER A 14 32.51 21.54 -12.76
N TRP A 15 31.57 22.02 -11.96
CA TRP A 15 31.69 23.26 -11.19
C TRP A 15 31.69 22.87 -9.70
N PRO A 16 32.81 23.00 -8.97
CA PRO A 16 32.80 22.92 -7.52
C PRO A 16 32.60 24.33 -6.94
N ALA A 17 31.65 24.47 -6.02
CA ALA A 17 31.77 25.21 -4.75
C ALA A 17 30.38 25.69 -4.25
N ALA A 18 30.06 25.24 -3.04
CA ALA A 18 29.22 25.89 -2.04
C ALA A 18 27.74 26.17 -2.38
N ALA A 19 26.90 25.22 -1.97
CA ALA A 19 25.64 25.56 -1.30
C ALA A 19 25.34 24.45 -0.27
N VAL A 20 25.78 24.66 0.96
CA VAL A 20 25.24 23.95 2.12
C VAL A 20 23.77 24.39 2.22
N LEU A 21 22.86 23.56 1.74
CA LEU A 21 21.44 23.74 1.98
C LEU A 21 21.04 22.88 3.17
N VAL A 22 20.93 23.59 4.30
CA VAL A 22 20.00 23.41 5.43
C VAL A 22 19.26 22.07 5.44
N ALA A 23 19.53 21.27 6.47
CA ALA A 23 18.73 20.10 6.84
C ALA A 23 17.27 20.51 7.00
N THR A 24 16.39 20.07 6.12
CA THR A 24 14.95 20.08 6.40
C THR A 24 14.68 19.03 7.45
N ALA A 25 14.49 19.48 8.69
CA ALA A 25 13.90 18.65 9.73
C ALA A 25 12.54 18.13 9.22
N LEU A 26 12.42 16.82 9.03
CA LEU A 26 11.12 16.15 8.96
C LEU A 26 10.53 16.27 10.36
N ILE A 27 9.75 17.32 10.61
CA ILE A 27 8.88 17.35 11.78
C ILE A 27 7.80 16.32 11.47
N GLY A 28 8.02 15.07 11.87
CA GLY A 28 6.97 14.04 11.82
C GLY A 28 5.82 14.52 12.70
N GLY A 29 4.71 14.92 12.08
CA GLY A 29 3.48 15.23 12.80
C GLY A 29 3.01 14.01 13.60
N PRO A 30 2.09 14.19 14.58
CA PRO A 30 1.54 13.05 15.30
C PRO A 30 0.93 12.05 14.32
N ALA A 31 1.33 10.79 14.44
CA ALA A 31 0.72 9.71 13.69
C ALA A 31 -0.76 9.62 14.08
N SER A 32 -1.65 9.75 13.10
CA SER A 32 -3.09 9.63 13.30
C SER A 32 -3.54 8.27 12.77
N ALA A 33 -4.42 7.61 13.52
CA ALA A 33 -5.03 6.35 13.09
C ALA A 33 -5.80 6.55 11.76
N ALA A 34 -5.53 5.67 10.79
CA ALA A 34 -6.18 5.63 9.50
C ALA A 34 -7.10 4.40 9.38
N THR A 35 -8.06 4.49 8.46
CA THR A 35 -8.90 3.36 8.05
C THR A 35 -8.59 3.03 6.59
N PHE A 36 -8.30 1.76 6.31
CA PHE A 36 -8.08 1.24 4.96
C PHE A 36 -9.19 0.25 4.61
N THR A 37 -9.92 0.51 3.53
CA THR A 37 -11.07 -0.29 3.13
C THR A 37 -10.65 -1.34 2.09
N VAL A 38 -11.03 -2.59 2.34
CA VAL A 38 -10.96 -3.70 1.37
C VAL A 38 -12.31 -3.81 0.67
N ASP A 39 -12.35 -3.52 -0.63
CA ASP A 39 -13.58 -3.50 -1.45
C ASP A 39 -13.64 -4.61 -2.51
N GLN A 40 -12.60 -5.46 -2.57
CA GLN A 40 -12.50 -6.55 -3.54
C GLN A 40 -11.73 -7.75 -2.98
N THR A 41 -11.90 -8.92 -3.63
CA THR A 41 -11.28 -10.19 -3.22
C THR A 41 -10.00 -10.55 -3.99
N GLY A 42 -9.57 -9.70 -4.92
CA GLY A 42 -8.37 -9.94 -5.71
C GLY A 42 -7.10 -9.89 -4.87
N ASP A 43 -6.06 -10.57 -5.35
CA ASP A 43 -4.78 -10.70 -4.63
C ASP A 43 -3.97 -9.39 -4.54
N SER A 44 -4.22 -8.44 -5.45
CA SER A 44 -3.46 -7.18 -5.52
C SER A 44 -4.26 -6.06 -6.20
N GLY A 45 -3.73 -4.84 -6.10
CA GLY A 45 -4.36 -3.61 -6.60
C GLY A 45 -5.14 -2.86 -5.53
N SER A 46 -5.58 -1.66 -5.87
CA SER A 46 -6.41 -0.81 -4.99
C SER A 46 -7.61 -1.59 -4.47
N GLY A 47 -7.89 -1.48 -3.17
CA GLY A 47 -9.02 -2.14 -2.52
C GLY A 47 -8.81 -3.61 -2.16
N SER A 48 -7.64 -4.20 -2.46
CA SER A 48 -7.29 -5.56 -2.01
C SER A 48 -6.75 -5.57 -0.57
N LEU A 49 -6.89 -6.72 0.11
CA LEU A 49 -6.29 -6.93 1.45
C LEU A 49 -4.77 -6.73 1.45
N ARG A 50 -4.09 -7.15 0.39
CA ARG A 50 -2.63 -6.95 0.25
C ARG A 50 -2.29 -5.47 0.23
N GLN A 51 -3.02 -4.67 -0.54
CA GLN A 51 -2.78 -3.23 -0.60
C GLN A 51 -3.07 -2.55 0.73
N ALA A 52 -4.17 -2.91 1.40
CA ALA A 52 -4.52 -2.37 2.72
C ALA A 52 -3.43 -2.65 3.78
N ILE A 53 -2.82 -3.85 3.78
CA ILE A 53 -1.70 -4.16 4.68
C ILE A 53 -0.46 -3.33 4.33
N LEU A 54 -0.16 -3.12 3.04
CA LEU A 54 0.96 -2.27 2.64
C LEU A 54 0.76 -0.82 3.08
N ASP A 55 -0.46 -0.31 2.95
CA ASP A 55 -0.80 1.06 3.34
C ASP A 55 -0.71 1.24 4.86
N ALA A 56 -1.23 0.28 5.64
CA ALA A 56 -1.11 0.27 7.11
C ALA A 56 0.34 0.17 7.59
N ASN A 57 1.15 -0.68 6.95
CA ASN A 57 2.59 -0.76 7.23
C ASN A 57 3.35 0.54 6.90
N GLY A 58 2.77 1.44 6.11
CA GLY A 58 3.31 2.75 5.78
C GLY A 58 3.05 3.82 6.86
N THR A 59 2.27 3.51 7.89
CA THR A 59 1.98 4.43 9.00
C THR A 59 2.74 4.04 10.26
N THR A 60 2.52 4.79 11.34
CA THR A 60 3.05 4.50 12.68
C THR A 60 1.97 4.52 13.76
N ALA A 61 0.70 4.68 13.38
CA ALA A 61 -0.44 4.69 14.30
C ALA A 61 -1.09 3.30 14.37
N LEU A 62 -2.01 3.12 15.31
CA LEU A 62 -2.91 1.96 15.31
C LEU A 62 -3.99 2.16 14.26
N ASP A 63 -3.84 1.51 13.11
CA ASP A 63 -4.79 1.62 12.01
C ASP A 63 -5.86 0.52 12.05
N THR A 64 -6.92 0.72 11.28
CA THR A 64 -7.97 -0.28 11.06
C THR A 64 -8.08 -0.63 9.58
N ILE A 65 -8.13 -1.91 9.27
CA ILE A 65 -8.52 -2.44 7.97
C ILE A 65 -9.97 -2.92 8.09
N GLU A 66 -10.86 -2.32 7.31
CA GLU A 66 -12.28 -2.66 7.23
C GLU A 66 -12.63 -3.28 5.88
N PHE A 67 -13.84 -3.83 5.75
CA PHE A 67 -14.30 -4.52 4.55
C PHE A 67 -15.62 -3.91 4.07
N ASP A 68 -15.70 -3.59 2.78
CA ASP A 68 -16.90 -3.11 2.08
C ASP A 68 -16.97 -3.72 0.68
N ILE A 69 -16.90 -5.05 0.60
CA ILE A 69 -16.93 -5.76 -0.68
C ILE A 69 -18.38 -5.80 -1.18
N PRO A 70 -18.69 -5.28 -2.38
CA PRO A 70 -20.05 -5.27 -2.89
C PRO A 70 -20.52 -6.68 -3.28
N GLY A 71 -21.80 -6.96 -3.03
CA GLY A 71 -22.44 -8.22 -3.41
C GLY A 71 -22.94 -9.05 -2.22
N GLY A 72 -23.25 -10.32 -2.48
CA GLY A 72 -23.62 -11.28 -1.43
C GLY A 72 -22.46 -12.22 -1.14
N GLY A 73 -22.11 -12.36 0.14
CA GLY A 73 -21.05 -13.26 0.58
C GLY A 73 -21.41 -14.75 0.49
N PRO A 74 -20.49 -15.66 0.87
CA PRO A 74 -19.17 -15.35 1.45
C PRO A 74 -18.17 -14.81 0.43
N PHE A 75 -17.29 -13.94 0.89
CA PHE A 75 -16.19 -13.36 0.14
C PHE A 75 -14.90 -14.09 0.51
N VAL A 76 -14.35 -14.84 -0.44
CA VAL A 76 -13.11 -15.59 -0.25
C VAL A 76 -11.95 -14.79 -0.82
N ILE A 77 -11.01 -14.42 0.03
CA ILE A 77 -9.74 -13.79 -0.32
C ILE A 77 -8.69 -14.90 -0.29
N GLN A 78 -8.14 -15.24 -1.45
CA GLN A 78 -7.13 -16.28 -1.59
C GLN A 78 -5.84 -15.65 -2.14
N PRO A 79 -4.89 -15.26 -1.28
CA PRO A 79 -3.62 -14.71 -1.73
C PRO A 79 -2.86 -15.70 -2.62
N SER A 80 -2.23 -15.21 -3.68
CA SER A 80 -1.42 -16.03 -4.61
C SER A 80 0.03 -16.24 -4.14
N SER A 81 0.40 -15.54 -3.07
CA SER A 81 1.68 -15.57 -2.38
C SER A 81 1.49 -15.01 -0.97
N ALA A 82 2.47 -15.21 -0.08
CA ALA A 82 2.43 -14.71 1.28
C ALA A 82 2.02 -13.22 1.31
N LEU A 83 1.08 -12.89 2.20
CA LEU A 83 0.73 -11.49 2.46
C LEU A 83 1.95 -10.79 3.09
N PRO A 84 2.11 -9.47 2.88
CA PRO A 84 3.15 -8.71 3.56
C PRO A 84 3.03 -8.90 5.07
N ALA A 85 4.16 -9.04 5.75
CA ALA A 85 4.17 -9.11 7.20
C ALA A 85 3.61 -7.79 7.78
N VAL A 86 2.76 -7.89 8.80
CA VAL A 86 2.27 -6.74 9.56
C VAL A 86 3.43 -6.19 10.39
N SER A 87 3.88 -4.98 10.09
CA SER A 87 5.07 -4.37 10.72
C SER A 87 4.73 -3.38 11.83
N GLN A 88 3.47 -2.98 11.95
CA GLN A 88 2.93 -2.05 12.95
C GLN A 88 1.61 -2.57 13.52
N PRO A 89 1.13 -2.05 14.66
CA PRO A 89 -0.18 -2.40 15.19
C PRO A 89 -1.29 -2.08 14.19
N VAL A 90 -2.10 -3.08 13.83
CA VAL A 90 -3.25 -2.92 12.95
C VAL A 90 -4.41 -3.78 13.45
N VAL A 91 -5.61 -3.24 13.41
CA VAL A 91 -6.86 -3.99 13.60
C VAL A 91 -7.34 -4.41 12.22
N ILE A 92 -7.63 -5.70 12.02
CA ILE A 92 -8.27 -6.19 10.79
C ILE A 92 -9.66 -6.66 11.19
N ASP A 93 -10.69 -5.88 10.84
CA ASP A 93 -12.06 -6.09 11.31
C ASP A 93 -12.99 -6.58 10.20
N GLY A 94 -13.09 -7.91 10.05
CA GLY A 94 -14.00 -8.55 9.10
C GLY A 94 -15.50 -8.39 9.43
N THR A 95 -15.87 -7.83 10.59
CA THR A 95 -17.28 -7.61 10.97
C THR A 95 -17.88 -6.36 10.33
N THR A 96 -17.04 -5.49 9.79
CA THR A 96 -17.45 -4.28 9.06
C THR A 96 -18.09 -4.58 7.71
N GLN A 97 -17.85 -5.77 7.14
CA GLN A 97 -18.42 -6.20 5.87
C GLN A 97 -19.96 -6.11 5.87
N PRO A 98 -20.58 -5.35 4.95
CA PRO A 98 -22.02 -5.37 4.76
C PRO A 98 -22.55 -6.79 4.55
N GLY A 99 -23.61 -7.11 5.29
CA GLY A 99 -24.19 -8.45 5.32
C GLY A 99 -23.70 -9.32 6.49
N TYR A 100 -22.72 -8.86 7.27
CA TYR A 100 -22.36 -9.50 8.54
C TYR A 100 -23.56 -9.47 9.51
N ALA A 101 -23.98 -10.65 9.97
CA ALA A 101 -25.11 -10.83 10.88
C ALA A 101 -24.78 -11.84 12.00
N GLY A 102 -23.56 -11.75 12.54
CA GLY A 102 -23.03 -12.69 13.55
C GLY A 102 -22.42 -13.97 12.97
N VAL A 103 -22.57 -14.20 11.68
CA VAL A 103 -21.87 -15.25 10.93
C VAL A 103 -20.79 -14.58 10.06
N PRO A 104 -19.51 -14.95 10.20
CA PRO A 104 -18.44 -14.41 9.35
C PRO A 104 -18.69 -14.70 7.88
N ILE A 105 -18.61 -13.66 7.04
CA ILE A 105 -18.74 -13.77 5.58
C ILE A 105 -17.48 -13.34 4.82
N ILE A 106 -16.44 -12.90 5.53
CA ILE A 106 -15.08 -12.75 4.99
C ILE A 106 -14.31 -14.03 5.33
N VAL A 107 -13.74 -14.67 4.32
CA VAL A 107 -12.90 -15.86 4.46
C VAL A 107 -11.53 -15.56 3.89
N LEU A 108 -10.49 -15.69 4.71
CA LEU A 108 -9.10 -15.67 4.26
C LEU A 108 -8.65 -17.12 4.03
N ASP A 109 -8.43 -17.48 2.76
CA ASP A 109 -7.93 -18.80 2.37
C ASP A 109 -6.44 -18.74 2.05
N GLY A 110 -5.63 -19.29 2.95
CA GLY A 110 -4.17 -19.32 2.82
C GLY A 110 -3.61 -20.37 1.86
N SER A 111 -4.44 -21.23 1.23
CA SER A 111 -3.91 -22.35 0.44
C SER A 111 -3.06 -21.95 -0.76
N GLY A 112 -3.22 -20.72 -1.26
CA GLY A 112 -2.42 -20.14 -2.35
C GLY A 112 -1.18 -19.37 -1.90
N ALA A 113 -0.99 -19.13 -0.60
CA ALA A 113 0.02 -18.19 -0.09
C ALA A 113 1.46 -18.74 -0.09
N GLY A 114 1.67 -19.99 -0.49
CA GLY A 114 2.97 -20.64 -0.58
C GLY A 114 3.38 -21.39 0.69
N ALA A 115 4.47 -22.16 0.61
CA ALA A 115 4.88 -23.14 1.64
C ALA A 115 5.37 -22.54 2.98
N SER A 116 5.44 -21.20 3.09
CA SER A 116 5.91 -20.48 4.27
C SER A 116 4.85 -19.52 4.85
N ALA A 117 3.59 -19.65 4.42
CA ALA A 117 2.47 -18.88 4.92
C ALA A 117 1.83 -19.53 6.16
#